data_AF-A0A6B3Q9P4-F1
#
_entry.id   AF-A0A6B3Q9P4-F1
#
_cell.length_a   1.000
_cell.length_b   1.000
_cell.length_c   1.000
_cell.angle_alpha   90.00
_cell.angle_beta   90.00
_cell.angle_gamma   90.00
#
_symmetry.space_group_name_H-M   'P 1'
#
loop_
_entity.id
_entity.type
_entity.pdbx_description
1 polymer ?
#
loop_
_entity_poly.entity_id
_entity_poly.type
_entity_poly.pdbx_seq_one_letter_code
_entity_poly.pdbx_strand_id
1 'polypeptide(L)' 'MPTQTFFHLPKEKQKRLIEAARIEFSRVPLKEASIANIVKLADIPRGSFYQYFEDKEDLY' A
#
# COMPACT_ATOMS: atom_id res chain seq x y z
N MET A 1 -9.30 4.25 5.28
CA MET A 1 -9.32 5.16 4.11
C MET A 1 -7.94 5.82 3.98
N PRO A 2 -7.44 6.10 2.77
CA PRO A 2 -6.15 6.76 2.59
C PRO A 2 -6.11 8.13 3.27
N THR A 3 -4.97 8.49 3.87
CA THR A 3 -4.76 9.82 4.43
C THR A 3 -4.58 10.88 3.34
N GLN A 4 -4.69 12.17 3.70
CA GLN A 4 -4.38 13.26 2.76
C GLN A 4 -2.95 13.18 2.21
N THR A 5 -2.00 12.67 3.00
CA THR A 5 -0.60 12.49 2.59
C THR A 5 -0.48 11.59 1.37
N PHE A 6 -1.30 10.54 1.27
CA PHE A 6 -1.33 9.66 0.10
C PHE A 6 -1.70 10.44 -1.17
N PHE A 7 -2.74 11.27 -1.11
CA PHE A 7 -3.22 12.03 -2.25
C PHE A 7 -2.24 13.11 -2.73
N HIS A 8 -1.38 13.60 -1.85
CA HIS A 8 -0.30 14.53 -2.18
C HIS A 8 0.96 13.86 -2.74
N LEU A 9 1.05 12.52 -2.78
CA LEU A 9 2.19 11.84 -3.38
C LEU A 9 2.26 12.10 -4.89
N PRO A 10 3.47 12.09 -5.50
CA PRO A 10 3.60 12.03 -6.94
C PRO A 10 2.77 10.87 -7.51
N LYS A 11 2.09 11.10 -8.64
CA LYS A 11 1.17 10.11 -9.23
C LYS A 11 1.81 8.75 -9.48
N GLU A 12 3.08 8.72 -9.87
CA GLU A 12 3.82 7.48 -10.07
C GLU A 12 4.01 6.70 -8.75
N LYS A 13 4.20 7.39 -7.63
CA LYS A 13 4.29 6.73 -6.32
C LYS A 13 2.93 6.19 -5.85
N GLN A 14 1.84 6.92 -6.10
CA GLN A 14 0.48 6.42 -5.85
C GLN A 14 0.23 5.14 -6.67
N LYS A 15 0.52 5.17 -7.98
CA LYS A 15 0.35 4.03 -8.88
C LYS A 15 1.13 2.80 -8.45
N ARG A 16 2.43 2.94 -8.15
CA ARG A 16 3.26 1.81 -7.68
C ARG A 16 2.69 1.15 -6.43
N LEU A 17 2.17 1.95 -5.51
CA LEU A 17 1.66 1.46 -4.24
C LEU A 17 0.32 0.75 -4.40
N ILE A 18 -0.57 1.26 -5.24
CA ILE A 18 -1.83 0.60 -5.61
C ILE A 18 -1.59 -0.68 -6.41
N GLU A 19 -0.64 -0.69 -7.35
CA GLU A 19 -0.32 -1.91 -8.11
C GLU A 19 0.30 -2.99 -7.20
N ALA A 20 1.19 -2.61 -6.29
CA ALA A 20 1.74 -3.53 -5.29
C ALA A 20 0.65 -4.13 -4.39
N ALA A 21 -0.30 -3.30 -3.95
CA ALA A 21 -1.46 -3.76 -3.19
C ALA A 21 -2.30 -4.75 -4.00
N ARG A 22 -2.61 -4.41 -5.26
CA ARG A 22 -3.37 -5.26 -6.17
C ARG A 22 -2.71 -6.62 -6.37
N ILE A 23 -1.39 -6.65 -6.55
CA ILE A 23 -0.61 -7.88 -6.68
C ILE A 23 -0.73 -8.74 -5.41
N GLU A 24 -0.56 -8.15 -4.23
CA GLU A 24 -0.63 -8.91 -2.97
C GLU A 24 -2.04 -9.43 -2.69
N PHE A 25 -3.07 -8.59 -2.87
CA PHE A 25 -4.47 -8.98 -2.64
C PHE A 25 -5.01 -9.98 -3.67
N SER A 26 -4.40 -10.03 -4.86
CA SER A 26 -4.71 -11.07 -5.85
C SER A 26 -4.01 -12.40 -5.54
N ARG A 27 -2.92 -12.37 -4.76
CA ARG A 27 -2.11 -13.55 -4.41
C ARG A 27 -2.67 -14.30 -3.21
N VAL A 28 -3.18 -13.58 -2.22
CA VAL A 28 -3.68 -14.14 -0.95
C VAL A 28 -4.92 -13.39 -0.45
N PRO A 29 -5.79 -14.02 0.36
CA PRO A 29 -6.91 -13.32 0.99
C PRO A 29 -6.44 -12.12 1.83
N LEU A 30 -7.28 -11.10 1.98
CA LEU A 30 -6.96 -9.88 2.75
C LEU A 30 -6.36 -10.17 4.13
N LYS A 31 -6.88 -11.17 4.85
CA LYS A 31 -6.38 -11.58 6.17
C LYS A 31 -4.92 -12.04 6.16
N GLU A 32 -4.47 -12.64 5.06
CA GLU A 32 -3.11 -13.17 4.88
C GLU A 32 -2.19 -12.19 4.15
N ALA A 33 -2.74 -11.15 3.51
CA ALA A 33 -1.95 -10.13 2.82
C ALA A 33 -0.97 -9.42 3.78
N SER A 34 0.25 -9.20 3.30
CA SER A 34 1.33 -8.64 4.11
C SER A 34 1.70 -7.22 3.67
N ILE A 35 1.60 -6.26 4.61
CA ILE A 35 2.12 -4.91 4.43
C ILE A 35 3.61 -4.95 4.03
N ALA A 36 4.39 -5.89 4.57
CA ALA A 36 5.80 -6.02 4.23
C ALA A 36 6.03 -6.38 2.74
N ASN A 37 5.16 -7.20 2.17
CA ASN A 37 5.23 -7.55 0.74
C ASN A 37 4.82 -6.36 -0.12
N ILE A 38 3.74 -5.66 0.25
CA ILE A 38 3.25 -4.48 -0.46
C ILE A 38 4.32 -3.40 -0.51
N VAL A 39 4.92 -3.03 0.63
CA VAL A 39 5.93 -1.96 0.68
C VAL A 39 7.23 -2.34 -0.04
N LYS A 40 7.57 -3.63 -0.05
CA LYS A 40 8.70 -4.17 -0.84
C LYS A 40 8.44 -4.06 -2.33
N LEU A 41 7.25 -4.45 -2.80
CA LEU A 41 6.85 -4.35 -4.21
C LEU A 41 6.68 -2.90 -4.67
N ALA A 42 6.14 -2.05 -3.81
CA ALA A 42 5.98 -0.62 -4.06
C ALA A 42 7.30 0.17 -3.97
N ASP A 43 8.37 -0.48 -3.49
CA ASP A 43 9.69 0.11 -3.27
C ASP A 43 9.60 1.38 -2.40
N ILE A 44 9.04 1.20 -1.20
CA ILE A 44 8.97 2.23 -0.15
C ILE A 44 9.32 1.64 1.23
N PRO A 45 9.80 2.46 2.18
CA PRO A 45 9.98 2.01 3.56
C PRO A 45 8.64 1.67 4.22
N ARG A 46 8.65 0.67 5.12
CA ARG A 46 7.44 0.29 5.87
C ARG A 46 6.84 1.44 6.67
N GLY A 47 7.66 2.33 7.24
CA GLY A 47 7.17 3.50 7.96
C GLY A 47 6.36 4.46 7.08
N SER A 48 6.67 4.55 5.78
CA SER A 48 5.88 5.37 4.85
C SER A 48 4.48 4.84 4.64
N PHE A 49 4.26 3.53 4.75
CA PHE A 49 2.92 2.95 4.68
C PHE A 49 1.98 3.57 5.71
N TYR A 50 2.41 3.63 6.96
CA TYR A 50 1.63 4.16 8.08
C TYR A 50 1.40 5.68 8.02
N GLN A 51 2.10 6.39 7.11
CA GLN A 51 1.79 7.78 6.81
C GLN A 51 0.60 7.92 5.85
N TYR A 52 0.30 6.86 5.10
CA TYR A 52 -0.66 6.85 3.99
C TYR A 52 -1.93 6.06 4.34
N PHE A 53 -1.81 5.01 5.16
CA PHE A 53 -2.88 4.08 5.54
C PHE A 53 -2.67 3.62 6.98
N GLU A 54 -3.74 3.40 7.75
CA GLU A 54 -3.61 2.88 9.12
C GLU A 54 -3.25 1.39 9.10
N ASP A 55 -3.87 0.64 8.21
CA ASP A 55 -3.69 -0.79 8.00
C ASP A 55 -3.85 -1.18 6.52
N LYS A 56 -3.94 -2.48 6.23
CA LYS A 56 -4.08 -2.99 4.85
C LYS A 56 -5.54 -2.97 4.38
N GLU A 57 -6.48 -2.94 5.31
CA GLU A 57 -7.92 -2.83 5.07
C GLU A 57 -8.23 -1.46 4.46
N ASP A 58 -7.52 -0.42 4.86
CA ASP A 58 -7.57 0.92 4.26
C ASP A 58 -7.16 0.99 2.78
N LEU A 59 -6.45 -0.04 2.31
CA LEU A 59 -5.86 -0.14 0.98
C LEU A 59 -6.65 -1.07 0.05
N TYR A 60 -7.58 -1.86 0.59
CA TYR A 60 -8.39 -2.85 -0.13
C TYR A 60 -9.63 -2.20 -0.77
#